data_AF-A0A2R6G2V3-F1
#
_entry.id   AF-A0A2R6G2V3-F1
#
_cell.length_a   1.000
_cell.length_b   1.000
_cell.length_c   1.000
_cell.angle_alpha   90.00
_cell.angle_beta   90.00
_cell.angle_gamma   90.00
#
_symmetry.space_group_name_H-M   'P 1'
#
loop_
_entity.id
_entity.type
_entity.pdbx_description
1 polymer ?
#
loop_
_entity_poly.entity_id
_entity_poly.type
_entity_poly.pdbx_seq_one_letter_code
_entity_poly.pdbx_strand_id
1 'polypeptide(L)'
;MDDHTRDPSVAPPLGNPTGWRSEERLWEHATCRRATEHGVRLYNAGHYHESHDCFEDEWYNYGRGNTESKFLHGMVQVAAGAYKHTNFEDDAGMRSLFRTALQYLTDVPRDFYGVDVSAVRNVLTAALEDPAEIEGWRIPLDGECPSAYEADFEYVEALE
;
A
#
# COMPACT_ATOMS: atom_id res chain seq x y z
N MET A 1 3.55 23.76 9.72
CA MET A 1 4.17 23.42 8.42
C MET A 1 4.49 21.97 8.61
N ASP A 2 3.53 21.15 8.22
CA ASP A 2 3.29 19.89 8.89
C ASP A 2 4.34 18.87 8.44
N ASP A 3 4.91 18.19 9.43
CA ASP A 3 6.10 17.33 9.38
C ASP A 3 6.00 16.23 8.29
N HIS A 4 4.79 15.97 7.79
CA HIS A 4 4.46 14.99 6.74
C HIS A 4 4.85 15.41 5.30
N THR A 5 5.20 16.67 5.06
CA THR A 5 5.27 17.22 3.68
C THR A 5 6.66 17.13 3.04
N ARG A 6 7.74 17.00 3.82
CA ARG A 6 9.11 17.01 3.29
C ARG A 6 9.99 16.00 3.98
N ASP A 7 10.29 14.91 3.29
CA ASP A 7 11.27 13.92 3.70
C ASP A 7 12.33 13.74 2.58
N PRO A 8 13.60 14.15 2.81
CA PRO A 8 14.65 14.02 1.80
C PRO A 8 15.08 12.56 1.55
N SER A 9 14.67 11.61 2.39
CA SER A 9 14.93 10.17 2.18
C SER A 9 14.02 9.57 1.10
N VAL A 10 12.93 10.24 0.74
CA VAL A 10 11.98 9.78 -0.26
C VAL A 10 12.36 10.30 -1.63
N ALA A 11 12.69 9.38 -2.54
CA ALA A 11 13.11 9.73 -3.89
C ALA A 11 11.95 10.32 -4.72
N PRO A 12 12.26 11.18 -5.71
CA PRO A 12 11.29 11.56 -6.72
C PRO A 12 10.88 10.35 -7.57
N PRO A 13 9.64 10.28 -8.06
CA PRO A 13 9.20 9.22 -8.97
C PRO A 13 9.88 9.35 -10.34
N LEU A 14 9.93 8.26 -11.09
CA LEU A 14 10.38 8.27 -12.49
C LEU A 14 9.38 8.95 -13.44
N GLY A 15 8.10 9.01 -13.03
CA GLY A 15 7.00 9.63 -13.79
C GLY A 15 6.37 10.82 -13.06
N ASN A 16 5.08 11.07 -13.33
CA ASN A 16 4.28 12.07 -12.61
C ASN A 16 3.00 11.42 -12.05
N PRO A 17 3.13 10.45 -11.13
CA PRO A 17 2.00 9.78 -10.51
C PRO A 17 1.18 10.74 -9.66
N THR A 18 -0.08 10.39 -9.39
CA THR A 18 -0.91 11.18 -8.49
C THR A 18 -0.30 11.22 -7.09
N GLY A 19 -0.26 12.41 -6.48
CA GLY A 19 0.45 12.69 -5.22
C GLY A 19 1.82 13.34 -5.42
N TRP A 20 2.40 13.33 -6.63
CA TRP A 20 3.63 14.06 -6.94
C TRP A 20 3.33 15.48 -7.47
N ARG A 21 3.96 16.49 -6.87
CA ARG A 21 3.89 17.89 -7.31
C ARG A 21 5.13 18.23 -8.15
N SER A 22 5.04 18.03 -9.47
CA SER A 22 6.19 18.15 -10.38
C SER A 22 6.85 19.53 -10.43
N GLU A 23 6.08 20.61 -10.30
CA GLU A 23 6.61 21.99 -10.27
C GLU A 23 7.47 22.24 -9.00
N GLU A 24 7.01 21.72 -7.87
CA GLU A 24 7.67 21.87 -6.56
C GLU A 24 8.71 20.78 -6.28
N ARG A 25 8.73 19.72 -7.11
CA ARG A 25 9.57 18.52 -6.96
C ARG A 25 9.45 17.89 -5.57
N LEU A 26 8.22 17.73 -5.09
CA LEU A 26 7.93 17.09 -3.81
C LEU A 26 6.66 16.24 -3.88
N TRP A 27 6.60 15.24 -3.00
CA TRP A 27 5.37 14.52 -2.71
C TRP A 27 4.43 15.38 -1.88
N GLU A 28 3.14 15.34 -2.16
CA GLU A 28 2.11 16.03 -1.38
C GLU A 28 2.19 15.64 0.10
N HIS A 29 2.39 14.36 0.38
CA HIS A 29 2.74 13.82 1.69
C HIS A 29 3.89 12.82 1.56
N ALA A 30 5.09 13.23 1.94
CA ALA A 30 6.28 12.39 1.82
C ALA A 30 6.22 11.16 2.73
N THR A 31 5.61 11.25 3.91
CA THR A 31 5.41 10.10 4.81
C THR A 31 4.46 9.06 4.20
N CYS A 32 3.41 9.49 3.48
CA CYS A 32 2.51 8.59 2.76
C CYS A 32 3.26 7.81 1.69
N ARG A 33 4.12 8.50 0.93
CA ARG A 33 5.00 7.83 -0.05
C ARG A 33 5.94 6.85 0.64
N ARG A 34 6.59 7.24 1.74
CA ARG A 34 7.54 6.39 2.47
C ARG A 34 6.89 5.10 2.98
N ALA A 35 5.74 5.24 3.67
CA ALA A 35 4.95 4.10 4.12
C ALA A 35 4.52 3.19 2.95
N THR A 36 4.17 3.80 1.81
CA THR A 36 3.83 3.06 0.59
C THR A 36 5.01 2.25 0.04
N GLU A 37 6.21 2.83 -0.01
CA GLU A 37 7.39 2.12 -0.49
C GLU A 37 7.72 0.91 0.39
N HIS A 38 7.81 1.11 1.71
CA HIS A 38 8.10 0.02 2.64
C HIS A 38 7.00 -1.04 2.65
N GLY A 39 5.74 -0.62 2.75
CA GLY A 39 4.58 -1.50 2.77
C GLY A 39 4.47 -2.37 1.52
N VAL A 40 4.70 -1.80 0.32
CA VAL A 40 4.70 -2.57 -0.94
C VAL A 40 5.88 -3.53 -1.03
N ARG A 41 7.09 -3.10 -0.67
CA ARG A 41 8.27 -3.98 -0.72
C ARG A 41 8.12 -5.18 0.23
N LEU A 42 7.61 -4.96 1.43
CA LEU A 42 7.30 -6.00 2.41
C LEU A 42 6.20 -6.94 1.90
N TYR A 43 5.11 -6.41 1.36
CA TYR A 43 4.06 -7.22 0.74
C TYR A 43 4.62 -8.13 -0.36
N ASN A 44 5.42 -7.55 -1.26
CA ASN A 44 6.02 -8.27 -2.39
C ASN A 44 7.05 -9.32 -1.98
N ALA A 45 7.54 -9.26 -0.75
CA ALA A 45 8.41 -10.26 -0.14
C ALA A 45 7.64 -11.29 0.72
N GLY A 46 6.31 -11.18 0.83
CA GLY A 46 5.46 -12.06 1.63
C GLY A 46 5.38 -11.71 3.12
N HIS A 47 5.91 -10.55 3.52
CA HIS A 47 5.86 -10.02 4.89
C HIS A 47 4.60 -9.19 5.09
N TYR A 48 3.45 -9.87 5.09
CA TYR A 48 2.14 -9.20 5.06
C TYR A 48 1.76 -8.50 6.37
N HIS A 49 2.27 -8.97 7.51
CA HIS A 49 2.03 -8.31 8.79
C HIS A 49 2.79 -6.99 8.88
N GLU A 50 4.08 -7.01 8.57
CA GLU A 50 4.94 -5.82 8.55
C GLU A 50 4.48 -4.82 7.47
N SER A 51 4.00 -5.32 6.34
CA SER A 51 3.34 -4.52 5.31
C SER A 51 2.07 -3.82 5.84
N HIS A 52 1.22 -4.56 6.57
CA HIS A 52 0.03 -4.00 7.20
C HIS A 52 0.40 -2.85 8.15
N ASP A 53 1.40 -3.06 9.00
CA ASP A 53 1.79 -2.09 10.03
C ASP A 53 2.31 -0.78 9.40
N CYS A 54 3.06 -0.86 8.29
CA CYS A 54 3.46 0.32 7.51
C CYS A 54 2.26 1.18 7.09
N PHE A 55 1.22 0.55 6.57
CA PHE A 55 0.05 1.27 6.07
C PHE A 55 -0.87 1.72 7.22
N GLU A 56 -0.97 0.95 8.29
CA GLU A 56 -1.82 1.26 9.44
C GLU A 56 -1.30 2.46 10.23
N ASP A 57 0.01 2.51 10.51
CA ASP A 57 0.63 3.65 11.21
C ASP A 57 0.34 4.96 10.46
N GLU A 58 0.65 4.98 9.16
CA GLU A 58 0.46 6.18 8.34
C GLU A 58 -1.02 6.53 8.13
N TRP A 59 -1.92 5.55 8.13
CA TRP A 59 -3.36 5.79 7.98
C TRP A 59 -3.93 6.71 9.06
N TYR A 60 -3.46 6.57 10.31
CA TYR A 60 -3.96 7.38 11.43
C TYR A 60 -3.68 8.89 11.28
N ASN A 61 -2.75 9.28 10.40
CA ASN A 61 -2.40 10.68 10.16
C ASN A 61 -3.43 11.47 9.32
N TYR A 62 -4.35 10.80 8.61
CA TYR A 62 -5.20 11.46 7.59
C TYR A 62 -6.66 11.64 8.01
N GLY A 63 -7.05 11.29 9.24
CA GLY A 63 -8.46 11.36 9.66
C GLY A 63 -9.36 10.44 8.81
N ARG A 64 -10.52 10.94 8.34
CA ARG A 64 -11.51 10.12 7.62
C ARG A 64 -12.01 10.78 6.35
N GLY A 65 -12.13 9.99 5.28
CA GLY A 65 -12.90 10.33 4.08
C GLY A 65 -12.13 11.02 2.94
N ASN A 66 -10.90 11.49 3.17
CA ASN A 66 -10.01 11.94 2.10
C ASN A 66 -9.39 10.76 1.33
N THR A 67 -8.73 11.08 0.22
CA THR A 67 -8.15 10.08 -0.69
C THR A 67 -7.04 9.28 -0.02
N GLU A 68 -6.19 9.93 0.77
CA GLU A 68 -5.09 9.33 1.51
C GLU A 68 -5.59 8.31 2.54
N SER A 69 -6.56 8.70 3.38
CA SER A 69 -7.18 7.81 4.37
C SER A 69 -7.86 6.62 3.71
N LYS A 70 -8.55 6.83 2.58
CA LYS A 70 -9.16 5.73 1.81
C LYS A 70 -8.10 4.81 1.21
N PHE A 71 -7.05 5.36 0.61
CA PHE A 71 -5.96 4.58 0.02
C PHE A 71 -5.26 3.72 1.07
N LEU A 72 -4.78 4.34 2.16
CA LEU A 72 -4.05 3.64 3.22
C LEU A 72 -4.91 2.57 3.88
N HIS A 73 -6.16 2.87 4.20
CA HIS A 73 -7.08 1.86 4.73
C HIS A 73 -7.34 0.73 3.72
N GLY A 74 -7.45 1.03 2.43
CA GLY A 74 -7.52 0.02 1.39
C GLY A 74 -6.30 -0.92 1.39
N MET A 75 -5.09 -0.37 1.50
CA MET A 75 -3.84 -1.13 1.53
C MET A 75 -3.66 -1.93 2.82
N VAL A 76 -4.07 -1.41 3.98
CA VAL A 76 -4.18 -2.16 5.25
C VAL A 76 -4.99 -3.44 5.04
N GLN A 77 -6.16 -3.31 4.40
CA GLN A 77 -7.05 -4.44 4.14
C GLN A 77 -6.47 -5.43 3.10
N VAL A 78 -5.70 -4.94 2.12
CA VAL A 78 -4.97 -5.79 1.15
C VAL A 78 -3.93 -6.65 1.86
N ALA A 79 -3.08 -6.04 2.69
CA ALA A 79 -2.04 -6.73 3.43
C ALA A 79 -2.64 -7.74 4.43
N ALA A 80 -3.63 -7.31 5.23
CA ALA A 80 -4.33 -8.20 6.16
C ALA A 80 -5.04 -9.36 5.44
N GLY A 81 -5.65 -9.11 4.27
CA GLY A 81 -6.32 -10.16 3.51
C GLY A 81 -5.35 -11.21 2.98
N ALA A 82 -4.21 -10.79 2.42
CA ALA A 82 -3.15 -11.70 2.01
C ALA A 82 -2.63 -12.51 3.21
N TYR A 83 -2.37 -11.86 4.34
CA TYR A 83 -1.95 -12.52 5.58
C TYR A 83 -2.94 -13.59 6.05
N LYS A 84 -4.25 -13.33 5.97
CA LYS A 84 -5.30 -14.31 6.32
C LYS A 84 -5.24 -15.55 5.46
N HIS A 85 -5.08 -15.38 4.16
CA HIS A 85 -4.98 -16.49 3.22
C HIS A 85 -3.69 -17.29 3.45
N THR A 86 -2.54 -16.64 3.50
CA THR A 86 -1.24 -17.33 3.52
C THR A 86 -0.85 -17.92 4.87
N ASN A 87 -1.21 -17.25 5.98
CA ASN A 87 -0.75 -17.67 7.31
C ASN A 87 -1.80 -18.43 8.12
N PHE A 88 -3.07 -18.35 7.72
CA PHE A 88 -4.18 -18.97 8.46
C PHE A 88 -5.09 -19.84 7.58
N GLU A 89 -4.83 -19.94 6.27
CA GLU A 89 -5.70 -20.65 5.31
C GLU A 89 -7.17 -20.17 5.40
N ASP A 90 -7.36 -18.89 5.75
CA ASP A 90 -8.67 -18.28 6.01
C ASP A 90 -9.14 -17.44 4.81
N ASP A 91 -9.60 -18.15 3.76
CA ASP A 91 -10.14 -17.52 2.56
C ASP A 91 -11.43 -16.73 2.83
N ALA A 92 -12.20 -17.11 3.85
CA ALA A 92 -13.42 -16.39 4.21
C ALA A 92 -13.07 -15.01 4.79
N GLY A 93 -12.08 -14.95 5.68
CA GLY A 93 -11.48 -13.73 6.19
C GLY A 93 -10.87 -12.88 5.08
N MET A 94 -10.01 -13.47 4.24
CA MET A 94 -9.43 -12.80 3.07
C MET A 94 -10.52 -12.14 2.20
N ARG A 95 -11.56 -12.89 1.80
CA ARG A 95 -12.65 -12.36 0.97
C ARG A 95 -13.40 -11.21 1.63
N SER A 96 -13.57 -11.25 2.96
CA SER A 96 -14.20 -10.14 3.70
C SER A 96 -13.35 -8.86 3.63
N LEU A 97 -12.04 -8.99 3.86
CA LEU A 97 -11.10 -7.87 3.83
C LEU A 97 -10.96 -7.31 2.41
N PHE A 98 -10.85 -8.16 1.39
CA PHE A 98 -10.75 -7.73 -0.02
C PHE A 98 -11.99 -6.99 -0.52
N ARG A 99 -13.21 -7.41 -0.16
CA ARG A 99 -14.43 -6.63 -0.47
C ARG A 99 -14.41 -5.24 0.16
N THR A 100 -13.84 -5.13 1.35
CA THR A 100 -13.71 -3.86 2.07
C THR A 100 -12.62 -2.99 1.46
N ALA A 101 -11.47 -3.58 1.12
CA ALA A 101 -10.38 -2.91 0.39
C ALA A 101 -10.88 -2.30 -0.92
N LEU A 102 -11.64 -3.06 -1.72
CA LEU A 102 -12.22 -2.59 -2.99
C LEU A 102 -13.14 -1.38 -2.79
N GLN A 103 -13.96 -1.36 -1.72
CA GLN A 103 -14.81 -0.20 -1.40
C GLN A 103 -13.98 1.04 -1.10
N TYR A 104 -12.94 0.92 -0.27
CA TYR A 104 -12.05 2.05 0.04
C TYR A 104 -11.30 2.53 -1.19
N LEU A 105 -10.78 1.61 -1.99
CA LEU A 105 -9.98 1.94 -3.15
C LEU A 105 -10.82 2.50 -4.29
N THR A 106 -12.14 2.31 -4.37
CA THR A 106 -12.98 2.62 -5.55
C THR A 106 -12.69 3.98 -6.22
N ASP A 107 -12.60 5.06 -5.45
CA ASP A 107 -12.39 6.43 -5.97
C ASP A 107 -10.91 6.90 -5.94
N VAL A 108 -10.00 6.04 -5.48
CA VAL A 108 -8.57 6.38 -5.42
C VAL A 108 -8.02 6.49 -6.85
N PRO A 109 -7.13 7.45 -7.16
CA PRO A 109 -6.46 7.52 -8.46
C PRO A 109 -5.73 6.21 -8.80
N ARG A 110 -5.70 5.85 -10.09
CA ARG A 110 -5.14 4.56 -10.53
C ARG A 110 -3.63 4.39 -10.31
N ASP A 111 -2.91 5.50 -10.17
CA ASP A 111 -1.45 5.58 -10.06
C ASP A 111 -1.02 6.28 -8.75
N PHE A 112 -1.86 6.20 -7.71
CA PHE A 112 -1.71 6.96 -6.48
C PHE A 112 -0.41 6.59 -5.74
N TYR A 113 0.40 7.61 -5.43
CA TYR A 113 1.72 7.45 -4.81
C TYR A 113 2.64 6.45 -5.53
N GLY A 114 2.44 6.26 -6.84
CA GLY A 114 3.23 5.35 -7.68
C GLY A 114 2.73 3.90 -7.71
N VAL A 115 1.75 3.53 -6.89
CA VAL A 115 1.14 2.20 -6.90
C VAL A 115 0.20 2.07 -8.09
N ASP A 116 0.25 0.94 -8.80
CA ASP A 116 -0.80 0.59 -9.76
C ASP A 116 -2.05 0.08 -9.02
N VAL A 117 -2.87 1.02 -8.56
CA VAL A 117 -4.12 0.75 -7.83
C VAL A 117 -5.12 0.01 -8.72
N SER A 118 -5.05 0.18 -10.04
CA SER A 118 -5.88 -0.60 -10.96
C SER A 118 -5.49 -2.07 -10.97
N ALA A 119 -4.19 -2.39 -10.99
CA ALA A 119 -3.71 -3.76 -10.85
C ALA A 119 -4.12 -4.37 -9.51
N VAL A 120 -4.00 -3.62 -8.40
CA VAL A 120 -4.48 -4.04 -7.07
C VAL A 120 -5.97 -4.41 -7.14
N ARG A 121 -6.85 -3.52 -7.63
CA ARG A 121 -8.29 -3.81 -7.68
C ARG A 121 -8.60 -5.03 -8.55
N ASN A 122 -7.89 -5.20 -9.65
CA ASN A 122 -8.10 -6.33 -10.55
C ASN A 122 -7.76 -7.66 -9.88
N VAL A 123 -6.60 -7.77 -9.23
CA VAL A 123 -6.23 -9.02 -8.54
C VAL A 123 -7.14 -9.31 -7.36
N LEU A 124 -7.55 -8.29 -6.58
CA LEU A 124 -8.47 -8.51 -5.47
C LEU A 124 -9.81 -9.04 -5.98
N THR A 125 -10.31 -8.50 -7.09
CA THR A 125 -11.56 -8.96 -7.70
C THR A 125 -11.44 -10.40 -8.19
N ALA A 126 -10.31 -10.77 -8.80
CA ALA A 126 -10.04 -12.14 -9.21
C ALA A 126 -9.95 -13.08 -8.00
N ALA A 127 -9.24 -12.67 -6.94
CA ALA A 127 -9.06 -13.42 -5.70
C ALA A 127 -10.36 -13.62 -4.89
N LEU A 128 -11.40 -12.81 -5.14
CA LEU A 128 -12.73 -13.05 -4.57
C LEU A 128 -13.40 -14.30 -5.16
N GLU A 129 -13.10 -14.62 -6.43
CA GLU A 129 -13.61 -15.79 -7.14
C GLU A 129 -12.67 -17.00 -6.97
N ASP A 130 -11.36 -16.78 -7.10
CA ASP A 130 -10.33 -17.80 -6.96
C ASP A 130 -9.16 -17.30 -6.08
N PRO A 131 -9.07 -17.70 -4.80
CA PRO A 131 -8.01 -17.26 -3.88
C PRO A 131 -6.58 -17.47 -4.42
N ALA A 132 -6.36 -18.46 -5.28
CA ALA A 132 -5.03 -18.72 -5.85
C ALA A 132 -4.47 -17.54 -6.66
N GLU A 133 -5.33 -16.63 -7.13
CA GLU A 133 -4.93 -15.43 -7.89
C GLU A 133 -4.08 -14.44 -7.06
N ILE A 134 -4.18 -14.47 -5.72
CA ILE A 134 -3.32 -13.63 -4.86
C ILE A 134 -1.99 -14.31 -4.49
N GLU A 135 -1.88 -15.63 -4.68
CA GLU A 135 -0.68 -16.38 -4.31
C GLU A 135 0.53 -15.95 -5.15
N GLY A 136 1.54 -15.38 -4.49
CA GLY A 136 2.76 -14.92 -5.17
C GLY A 136 2.56 -13.68 -6.07
N TRP A 137 1.37 -13.10 -6.09
CA TRP A 137 1.14 -11.83 -6.77
C TRP A 137 1.91 -10.71 -6.07
N ARG A 138 2.45 -9.78 -6.87
CA ARG A 138 3.24 -8.65 -6.39
C ARG A 138 2.62 -7.34 -6.85
N ILE A 139 2.52 -6.38 -5.95
CA ILE A 139 2.02 -5.04 -6.18
C ILE A 139 3.03 -4.27 -7.06
N PRO A 140 2.59 -3.74 -8.21
CA PRO A 140 3.42 -2.85 -9.00
C PRO A 140 3.56 -1.47 -8.34
N LEU A 141 4.79 -0.96 -8.28
CA LEU A 141 5.17 0.35 -7.77
C LEU A 141 6.17 0.98 -8.74
N ASP A 142 5.84 2.17 -9.24
CA ASP A 142 6.62 2.91 -10.24
C ASP A 142 6.94 2.12 -11.52
N GLY A 143 6.08 1.17 -11.89
CA GLY A 143 6.23 0.31 -13.06
C GLY A 143 7.04 -0.96 -12.83
N GLU A 144 7.51 -1.20 -11.60
CA GLU A 144 8.29 -2.39 -11.21
C GLU A 144 7.60 -3.16 -10.07
N CYS A 145 8.12 -4.32 -9.70
CA CYS A 145 7.67 -5.07 -8.50
C CYS A 145 8.82 -5.20 -7.50
N PRO A 146 9.14 -4.11 -6.76
CA PRO A 146 10.28 -4.10 -5.84
C PRO A 146 10.02 -5.04 -4.66
N SER A 147 11.08 -5.60 -4.08
CA SER A 147 11.04 -6.51 -2.94
C SER A 147 11.79 -5.92 -1.75
N ALA A 148 11.51 -6.43 -0.55
CA ALA A 148 12.07 -5.94 0.69
C ALA A 148 13.59 -6.09 0.78
N TYR A 149 14.20 -5.13 1.48
CA TYR A 149 15.59 -5.17 1.94
C TYR A 149 15.67 -4.67 3.40
N GLU A 150 16.85 -4.74 4.00
CA GLU A 150 17.07 -4.51 5.44
C GLU A 150 16.40 -3.24 5.99
N ALA A 151 16.49 -2.12 5.27
CA ALA A 151 15.89 -0.86 5.73
C ALA A 151 14.36 -0.88 5.81
N ASP A 152 13.67 -1.76 5.08
CA ASP A 152 12.21 -1.89 5.18
C ASP A 152 11.81 -2.55 6.51
N PHE A 153 12.62 -3.46 7.02
CA PHE A 153 12.42 -4.07 8.35
C PHE A 153 12.79 -3.10 9.46
N GLU A 154 13.92 -2.39 9.33
CA GLU A 154 14.30 -1.33 10.28
C GLU A 154 13.24 -0.22 10.37
N TYR A 155 12.58 0.10 9.26
CA TYR A 155 11.47 1.05 9.23
C TYR A 155 10.30 0.58 10.11
N VAL A 156 9.88 -0.68 9.95
CA VAL A 156 8.76 -1.24 10.72
C VAL A 156 9.09 -1.39 12.19
N GLU A 157 10.30 -1.86 12.53
CA GLU A 157 10.76 -1.96 13.93
C GLU A 157 10.76 -0.60 14.64
N ALA A 158 10.91 0.51 13.90
CA ALA A 158 10.86 1.85 14.47
C ALA A 158 9.43 2.40 14.68
N LEU A 159 8.39 1.71 14.19
CA LEU A 159 6.99 2.09 14.40
C LEU A 159 6.44 1.55 15.74
N GLU A 160 7.06 0.51 16.30
CA GLU A 160 6.70 -0.13 17.59
C GLU A 160 7.22 0.64 18.83
#